data_AF-A0A4R1W2V2-F1
#
_entry.id   AF-A0A4R1W2V2-F1
#
_cell.length_a   1.000
_cell.length_b   1.000
_cell.length_c   1.000
_cell.angle_alpha   90.00
_cell.angle_beta   90.00
_cell.angle_gamma   90.00
#
_symmetry.space_group_name_H-M   'P 1'
#
loop_
_entity.id
_entity.type
_entity.pdbx_description
1 polymer ?
#
loop_
_entity_poly.entity_id
_entity_poly.type
_entity_poly.pdbx_seq_one_letter_code
_entity_poly.pdbx_strand_id
1 'polypeptide(L)'
;MGSLERHDAAGFRINVSEAPEKPIPFGRWVLEQTGRSGFLGQLATIAKTDRGFPKDGGPDAVRKRLGDTGADPEMFDAVDDAELDWASF
;
A
#
# COMPACT_ATOMS: atom_id res chain seq x y z
N MET A 1 -60.30 -5.39 -16.78
CA MET A 1 -59.38 -6.51 -16.51
C MET A 1 -57.97 -5.94 -16.57
N GLY A 2 -57.49 -5.44 -15.43
CA GLY A 2 -56.16 -4.84 -15.32
C GLY A 2 -55.19 -5.86 -14.74
N SER A 3 -54.23 -6.29 -15.54
CA SER A 3 -53.06 -7.06 -15.12
C SER A 3 -51.89 -6.09 -15.20
N LEU A 4 -51.31 -5.67 -14.07
CA LEU A 4 -50.16 -6.32 -13.40
C LEU A 4 -49.05 -6.52 -14.43
N GLU A 5 -47.98 -5.73 -14.39
CA GLU A 5 -46.79 -6.09 -13.61
C GLU A 5 -46.22 -4.89 -12.85
N ARG A 6 -46.17 -5.02 -11.52
CA ARG A 6 -45.44 -4.10 -10.66
C ARG A 6 -43.95 -4.39 -10.81
N HIS A 7 -43.16 -3.33 -10.90
CA HIS A 7 -41.72 -3.40 -10.92
C HIS A 7 -41.22 -3.95 -9.58
N ASP A 8 -40.75 -5.19 -9.57
CA ASP A 8 -39.99 -5.75 -8.45
C ASP A 8 -38.50 -5.54 -8.75
N ALA A 9 -37.95 -4.46 -8.19
CA ALA A 9 -36.53 -4.17 -8.13
C ALA A 9 -35.82 -5.20 -7.24
N ALA A 10 -35.58 -6.39 -7.79
CA ALA A 10 -34.87 -7.47 -7.12
C ALA A 10 -33.40 -7.47 -7.51
N GLY A 11 -32.55 -7.05 -6.58
CA GLY A 11 -31.23 -7.66 -6.38
C GLY A 11 -30.05 -6.94 -7.02
N PHE A 12 -29.70 -5.75 -6.52
CA PHE A 12 -28.28 -5.39 -6.47
C PHE A 12 -27.61 -6.33 -5.47
N ARG A 13 -27.27 -7.54 -5.92
CA ARG A 13 -26.37 -8.42 -5.19
C ARG A 13 -25.02 -7.73 -5.26
N ILE A 14 -24.69 -6.98 -4.22
CA ILE A 14 -23.29 -6.69 -3.91
C ILE A 14 -22.66 -8.03 -3.63
N ASN A 15 -22.11 -8.66 -4.66
CA ASN A 15 -21.18 -9.76 -4.49
C ASN A 15 -19.85 -9.14 -4.05
N VAL A 16 -19.77 -8.70 -2.79
CA VAL A 16 -18.52 -8.39 -2.10
C VAL A 16 -17.83 -9.70 -1.70
N SER A 17 -17.69 -10.60 -2.67
CA SER A 17 -16.99 -11.88 -2.48
C SER A 17 -15.53 -11.74 -2.87
N GLU A 18 -14.86 -10.69 -2.39
CA GLU A 18 -13.42 -10.47 -2.54
C GLU A 18 -12.94 -9.61 -1.36
N ALA A 19 -12.66 -10.23 -0.22
CA ALA A 19 -11.94 -9.60 0.88
C ALA A 19 -11.11 -10.64 1.64
N PRO A 20 -9.87 -10.32 2.02
CA PRO A 20 -8.85 -9.61 1.26
C PRO A 20 -7.69 -10.60 0.98
N GLU A 21 -7.11 -10.57 -0.21
CA GLU A 21 -5.72 -11.04 -0.32
C GLU A 21 -4.92 -10.25 0.72
N LYS A 22 -4.22 -10.92 1.63
CA LYS A 22 -3.55 -10.27 2.78
C LYS A 22 -2.88 -8.99 2.31
N PRO A 23 -3.13 -7.83 2.97
CA PRO A 23 -2.52 -6.57 2.53
C PRO A 23 -1.02 -6.80 2.41
N ILE A 24 -0.47 -6.49 1.24
CA ILE A 24 0.94 -6.65 0.92
C ILE A 24 1.73 -5.96 2.06
N PRO A 25 2.73 -6.61 2.68
CA PRO A 25 3.52 -5.96 3.72
C PRO A 25 4.09 -4.63 3.21
N PHE A 26 4.06 -3.59 4.04
CA PHE A 26 4.50 -2.25 3.66
C PHE A 26 5.87 -2.26 2.98
N GLY A 27 6.86 -2.97 3.54
CA GLY A 27 8.17 -3.08 2.92
C GLY A 27 8.13 -3.65 1.50
N ARG A 28 7.29 -4.65 1.25
CA ARG A 28 7.15 -5.27 -0.06
C ARG A 28 6.46 -4.33 -1.04
N TRP A 29 5.44 -3.63 -0.58
CA TRP A 29 4.76 -2.59 -1.36
C TRP A 29 5.71 -1.44 -1.72
N VAL A 30 6.57 -0.99 -0.80
CA VAL A 30 7.60 0.03 -1.07
C VAL A 30 8.54 -0.42 -2.19
N LEU A 31 8.94 -1.69 -2.22
CA LEU A 31 9.80 -2.22 -3.29
C LEU A 31 9.12 -2.20 -4.67
N GLU A 32 7.79 -2.20 -4.72
CA GLU A 32 7.04 -2.08 -5.97
C GLU A 32 6.97 -0.64 -6.48
N GLN A 33 7.25 0.35 -5.63
CA GLN A 33 7.25 1.77 -6.02
C GLN A 33 8.53 2.19 -6.76
N THR A 34 9.42 1.24 -7.11
CA THR A 34 10.58 1.56 -7.95
C THR A 34 10.12 2.10 -9.30
N GLY A 35 10.52 3.34 -9.61
CA GLY A 35 10.13 4.03 -10.84
C GLY A 35 9.07 5.13 -10.65
N ARG A 36 8.50 5.30 -9.44
CA ARG A 36 7.79 6.54 -9.10
C ARG A 36 8.78 7.72 -9.07
N SER A 37 8.27 8.90 -9.41
CA SER A 37 8.99 10.15 -9.18
C SER A 37 8.87 10.59 -7.73
N GLY A 38 9.81 11.42 -7.27
CA GLY A 38 9.81 11.96 -5.91
C GLY A 38 10.42 11.03 -4.87
N PHE A 39 10.22 11.37 -3.60
CA PHE A 39 10.92 10.72 -2.50
C PHE A 39 10.52 9.25 -2.31
N LEU A 40 9.26 8.87 -2.59
CA LEU A 40 8.83 7.47 -2.53
C LEU A 40 9.56 6.56 -3.53
N GLY A 41 9.77 7.02 -4.76
CA GLY A 41 10.54 6.26 -5.75
C GLY A 41 12.03 6.17 -5.40
N GLN A 42 12.57 7.23 -4.78
CA GLN A 42 13.93 7.23 -4.26
C GLN A 42 14.08 6.26 -3.07
N LEU A 43 13.13 6.28 -2.13
CA LEU A 43 13.02 5.34 -1.02
C LEU A 43 12.96 3.89 -1.53
N ALA A 44 12.12 3.60 -2.51
CA ALA A 44 12.00 2.28 -3.13
C ALA A 44 13.32 1.83 -3.78
N THR A 45 14.03 2.76 -4.44
CA THR A 45 15.33 2.49 -5.06
C THR A 45 16.38 2.15 -4.01
N ILE A 46 16.44 2.92 -2.92
CA ILE A 46 17.34 2.66 -1.78
C ILE A 46 17.00 1.31 -1.15
N ALA A 47 15.73 1.07 -0.83
CA ALA A 47 15.21 -0.18 -0.28
C ALA A 47 15.58 -1.41 -1.12
N LYS A 48 15.54 -1.30 -2.45
CA LYS A 48 15.92 -2.38 -3.37
C LYS A 48 17.42 -2.70 -3.32
N THR A 49 18.26 -1.70 -3.08
CA THR A 49 19.72 -1.88 -2.94
C THR A 49 20.14 -2.32 -1.55
N ASP A 50 19.31 -2.09 -0.54
CA ASP A 50 19.55 -2.49 0.83
C ASP A 50 19.19 -3.97 1.08
N ARG A 51 20.21 -4.80 1.31
CA ARG A 51 20.01 -6.24 1.56
C ARG A 51 19.34 -6.53 2.90
N GLY A 52 19.45 -5.64 3.88
CA GLY A 52 18.79 -5.79 5.19
C GLY A 52 17.43 -5.12 5.24
N PHE A 53 16.92 -4.64 4.11
CA PHE A 53 15.62 -4.00 4.05
C PHE A 53 14.50 -4.97 4.50
N PRO A 54 13.61 -4.57 5.42
CA PRO A 54 12.59 -5.44 5.98
C PRO A 54 11.41 -5.59 5.01
N LYS A 55 11.54 -6.52 4.05
CA LYS A 55 10.54 -6.76 2.99
C LYS A 55 9.17 -7.14 3.53
N ASP A 56 9.13 -7.97 4.55
CA ASP A 56 7.88 -8.40 5.21
C ASP A 56 7.57 -7.55 6.46
N GLY A 57 8.27 -6.43 6.63
CA GLY A 57 8.10 -5.51 7.74
C GLY A 57 7.09 -4.39 7.45
N GLY A 58 6.58 -3.82 8.54
CA GLY A 58 5.73 -2.61 8.50
C GLY A 58 6.53 -1.30 8.40
N PRO A 59 5.84 -0.16 8.44
CA PRO A 59 6.44 1.17 8.37
C PRO A 59 7.51 1.40 9.45
N ASP A 60 7.24 0.99 10.69
CA ASP A 60 8.18 1.10 11.81
C ASP A 60 9.51 0.36 11.54
N ALA A 61 9.44 -0.83 10.92
CA ALA A 61 10.62 -1.61 10.61
C ALA A 61 11.48 -0.91 9.55
N VAL A 62 10.83 -0.35 8.53
CA VAL A 62 11.50 0.45 7.48
C VAL A 62 12.11 1.71 8.08
N ARG A 63 11.37 2.42 8.95
CA ARG A 63 11.84 3.63 9.64
C ARG A 63 13.06 3.35 10.51
N LYS A 64 13.03 2.24 11.27
CA LYS A 64 14.17 1.76 12.06
C LYS A 64 15.37 1.45 11.18
N ARG A 65 15.16 0.78 10.04
CA ARG A 65 16.23 0.45 9.08
C ARG A 65 16.88 1.70 8.52
N LEU A 66 16.08 2.70 8.11
CA LEU A 66 16.58 3.99 7.63
C LEU A 66 17.46 4.69 8.67
N GLY A 67 17.03 4.70 9.94
CA GLY A 67 17.83 5.22 11.06
C GLY A 67 19.15 4.48 11.25
N ASP A 68 19.15 3.15 11.16
CA ASP A 68 20.37 2.32 11.27
C ASP A 68 21.36 2.57 10.11
N THR A 69 20.85 2.85 8.92
CA THR A 69 21.67 3.18 7.74
C THR A 69 22.15 4.63 7.68
N GLY A 70 21.68 5.49 8.59
CA GLY A 70 21.98 6.92 8.58
C GLY A 70 21.34 7.67 7.41
N ALA A 71 20.12 7.29 7.02
CA ALA A 71 19.40 7.94 5.93
C ALA A 71 19.02 9.39 6.28
N ASP A 72 18.87 10.23 5.25
CA ASP A 72 18.47 11.62 5.39
C ASP A 72 17.09 11.77 6.05
N PRO A 73 16.85 12.86 6.80
CA PRO A 73 15.56 13.12 7.44
C PRO A 73 14.39 13.17 6.44
N GLU A 74 14.64 13.59 5.19
CA GLU A 74 13.65 13.61 4.11
C GLU A 74 13.15 12.20 3.72
N MET A 75 13.97 11.15 3.93
CA MET A 75 13.54 9.76 3.70
C MET A 75 12.53 9.27 4.73
N PHE A 76 12.51 9.87 5.93
CA PHE A 76 11.52 9.54 6.95
C PHE A 76 10.16 10.13 6.59
N ASP A 77 10.14 11.32 5.99
CA ASP A 77 8.92 11.93 5.44
C ASP A 77 8.36 11.10 4.28
N ALA A 78 9.24 10.57 3.43
CA ALA A 78 8.88 9.64 2.36
C ALA A 78 8.21 8.35 2.87
N VAL A 79 8.59 7.87 4.06
CA VAL A 79 7.95 6.71 4.70
C VAL A 79 6.57 7.06 5.24
N ASP A 80 6.41 8.25 5.81
CA ASP A 80 5.11 8.74 6.30
C ASP A 80 4.10 8.88 5.14
N ASP A 81 4.52 9.50 4.04
CA ASP A 81 3.71 9.64 2.82
C ASP A 81 3.39 8.26 2.20
N ALA A 82 4.38 7.36 2.15
CA ALA A 82 4.19 5.99 1.70
C ALA A 82 3.19 5.22 2.56
N GLU A 83 3.19 5.44 3.88
CA GLU A 83 2.27 4.77 4.81
C GLU A 83 0.82 5.16 4.51
N LEU A 84 0.58 6.43 4.19
CA LEU A 84 -0.75 6.92 3.79
C LEU A 84 -1.22 6.29 2.46
N ASP A 85 -0.34 6.24 1.46
CA ASP A 85 -0.65 5.66 0.14
C ASP A 85 -0.91 4.14 0.28
N TRP A 86 -0.12 3.46 1.10
CA TRP A 86 -0.28 2.03 1.41
C TRP A 86 -1.55 1.75 2.20
N ALA A 87 -1.92 2.59 3.17
CA ALA A 87 -3.17 2.45 3.92
C ALA A 87 -4.42 2.66 3.03
N SER A 88 -4.24 3.31 1.87
CA SER A 88 -5.29 3.52 0.86
C SER A 88 -5.27 2.50 -0.29
N PHE A 89 -4.27 1.61 -0.34
CA PHE A 89 -4.09 0.58 -1.37
C PHE A 89 -4.83 -0.71 -1.00
#